data_AF-A0A0A9XKC7-F1
#
_entry.id   AF-A0A0A9XKC7-F1
#
_cell.length_a   1.000
_cell.length_b   1.000
_cell.length_c   1.000
_cell.angle_alpha   90.00
_cell.angle_beta   90.00
_cell.angle_gamma   90.00
#
_symmetry.space_group_name_H-M   'P 1'
#
loop_
_entity.id
_entity.type
_entity.pdbx_description
1 polymer ?
#
loop_
_entity_poly.entity_id
_entity_poly.type
_entity_poly.pdbx_seq_one_letter_code
_entity_poly.pdbx_strand_id
1 'polypeptide(L)'
;MCTFDRTGLGKCSIKIYSQNLPPEYQYFPDNPRKGGSNGLVDYCPTVIGFSNAVCTDDTNHSALTNMFGDAFGSASRCFYSNLISNSFFILNKTMHCFEATCTQTGQLLLRIQGQNVPCPVNGQSGMADMAHLRGLHGSITCPAASDICDR
;
A
#
# COMPACT_ATOMS: atom_id res chain seq x y z
N MET A 1 4.45 3.95 2.62
CA MET A 1 4.53 2.49 2.37
C MET A 1 3.14 1.91 2.58
N CYS A 2 2.90 0.66 2.17
CA CYS A 2 1.70 -0.08 2.57
C CYS A 2 1.98 -0.83 3.87
N THR A 3 0.97 -0.96 4.73
CA THR A 3 1.00 -1.92 5.84
C THR A 3 1.17 -3.34 5.30
N PHE A 4 1.66 -4.26 6.13
CA PHE A 4 1.90 -5.66 5.73
C PHE A 4 0.62 -6.33 5.19
N ASP A 5 -0.51 -6.06 5.86
CA ASP A 5 -1.83 -6.54 5.46
C ASP A 5 -2.45 -5.74 4.30
N ARG A 6 -1.79 -4.69 3.80
CA ARG A 6 -2.26 -3.80 2.74
C ARG A 6 -3.60 -3.13 3.05
N THR A 7 -4.01 -3.02 4.31
CA THR A 7 -5.28 -2.36 4.67
C THR A 7 -5.14 -0.86 4.83
N GLY A 8 -3.92 -0.32 4.83
CA GLY A 8 -3.70 1.12 4.90
C GLY A 8 -2.33 1.58 4.41
N LEU A 9 -2.22 2.88 4.25
CA LEU A 9 -0.93 3.55 4.07
C LEU A 9 -0.26 3.71 5.42
N GLY A 10 1.06 3.65 5.42
CA GLY A 10 1.83 3.74 6.63
C GLY A 10 3.25 4.24 6.42
N LYS A 11 3.98 4.31 7.53
CA LYS A 11 5.40 4.66 7.58
C LYS A 11 6.19 3.60 8.33
N CYS A 12 7.47 3.50 7.99
CA CYS A 12 8.41 2.68 8.76
C CYS A 12 8.51 3.23 10.19
N SER A 13 8.31 2.35 11.17
CA SER A 13 8.20 2.70 12.58
C SER A 13 9.50 2.44 13.32
N ILE A 14 10.54 3.23 13.02
CA ILE A 14 11.86 3.09 13.65
C ILE A 14 12.05 4.17 14.72
N LYS A 15 12.69 3.78 15.83
CA LYS A 15 13.07 4.65 16.93
C LYS A 15 14.53 4.41 17.29
N ILE A 16 15.20 5.48 17.72
CA ILE A 16 16.50 5.40 18.41
C ILE A 16 16.21 5.57 19.90
N TYR A 17 16.54 4.56 20.69
CA TYR A 17 16.36 4.55 22.14
C TYR A 17 17.51 5.27 22.84
N SER A 18 17.29 5.72 24.08
CA SER A 18 18.34 6.35 24.89
C SER A 18 19.40 5.35 25.37
N GLN A 19 19.01 4.08 25.50
CA GLN A 19 19.86 2.96 25.90
C GLN A 19 19.85 1.88 24.83
N ASN A 20 20.82 0.97 24.90
CA ASN A 20 20.86 -0.21 24.04
C ASN A 20 19.62 -1.06 24.26
N LEU A 21 19.06 -1.58 23.18
CA LEU A 21 18.06 -2.63 23.26
C LEU A 21 18.71 -3.92 23.77
N PRO A 22 17.94 -4.82 24.41
CA PRO A 22 18.39 -6.19 24.66
C PRO A 22 18.95 -6.85 23.39
N PRO A 23 20.03 -7.65 23.47
CA PRO A 23 20.67 -8.25 22.28
C PRO A 23 19.72 -8.97 21.32
N GLU A 24 18.70 -9.66 21.85
CA GLU A 24 17.65 -10.35 21.11
C GLU A 24 16.77 -9.43 20.25
N TYR A 25 16.76 -8.12 20.54
CA TYR A 25 15.98 -7.09 19.85
C TYR A 25 16.86 -6.11 19.04
N GLN A 26 18.15 -6.41 18.89
CA GLN A 26 19.09 -5.58 18.11
C GLN A 26 19.12 -6.01 16.63
N TYR A 27 18.17 -5.51 15.84
CA TYR A 27 18.06 -5.84 14.41
C TYR A 27 19.00 -5.06 13.49
N PHE A 28 19.63 -3.98 13.99
CA PHE A 28 20.51 -3.11 13.21
C PHE A 28 21.96 -3.23 13.72
N PRO A 29 22.84 -3.92 12.97
CA PRO A 29 24.22 -4.19 13.41
C PRO A 29 25.02 -2.93 13.75
N ASP A 30 24.77 -1.84 13.03
CA ASP A 30 25.51 -0.58 13.19
C ASP A 30 25.03 0.28 14.36
N ASN A 31 23.90 -0.07 15.01
CA ASN A 31 23.34 0.73 16.09
C ASN A 31 22.47 -0.10 17.05
N PRO A 32 23.02 -0.52 18.22
CA PRO A 32 22.29 -1.34 19.20
C PRO A 32 21.12 -0.60 19.87
N ARG A 33 20.97 0.71 19.66
CA ARG A 33 19.84 1.51 20.15
C ARG A 33 18.74 1.68 19.12
N LYS A 34 18.92 1.17 17.89
CA LYS A 34 17.96 1.33 16.80
C LYS A 34 17.07 0.10 16.74
N GLY A 35 15.76 0.31 16.69
CA GLY A 35 14.76 -0.75 16.58
C GLY A 35 13.41 -0.21 16.13
N GLY A 36 12.44 -1.10 16.03
CA GLY A 36 11.03 -0.78 15.88
C GLY A 36 10.49 -0.07 17.12
N SER A 37 9.51 0.81 16.95
CA SER A 37 8.97 1.61 18.07
C SER A 37 7.99 0.87 18.98
N ASN A 38 7.52 -0.31 18.58
CA ASN A 38 6.49 -1.10 19.26
C ASN A 38 7.12 -2.30 20.00
N GLY A 39 7.03 -2.29 21.33
CA GLY A 39 7.56 -3.37 22.18
C GLY A 39 6.74 -4.67 22.14
N LEU A 40 5.49 -4.65 21.67
CA LEU A 40 4.65 -5.85 21.56
C LEU A 40 5.06 -6.79 20.43
N VAL A 41 5.86 -6.29 19.49
CA VAL A 41 6.44 -7.06 18.38
C VAL A 41 7.94 -7.14 18.53
N ASP A 42 8.42 -7.19 19.77
CA ASP A 42 9.83 -7.37 20.11
C ASP A 42 10.75 -6.32 19.50
N TYR A 43 10.26 -5.09 19.33
CA TYR A 43 10.97 -4.01 18.64
C TYR A 43 11.32 -4.33 17.18
N CYS A 44 10.61 -5.27 16.55
CA CYS A 44 10.76 -5.55 15.12
C CYS A 44 10.37 -4.31 14.29
N PRO A 45 11.20 -3.86 13.33
CA PRO A 45 10.86 -2.74 12.45
C PRO A 45 9.70 -3.10 11.51
N THR A 46 8.53 -2.52 11.76
CA THR A 46 7.33 -2.73 10.94
C THR A 46 6.82 -1.41 10.35
N VAL A 47 5.97 -1.53 9.32
CA VAL A 47 5.20 -0.39 8.81
C VAL A 47 3.98 -0.22 9.70
N ILE A 48 3.86 0.93 10.36
CA ILE A 48 2.65 1.30 11.10
C ILE A 48 1.72 2.10 10.19
N GLY A 49 0.43 1.74 10.21
CA GLY A 49 -0.61 2.43 9.46
C GLY A 49 -0.87 3.84 10.00
N PHE A 50 -1.25 4.76 9.11
CA PHE A 50 -1.81 6.05 9.48
C PHE A 50 -3.30 5.90 9.79
N SER A 51 -3.75 6.50 10.89
CA SER A 51 -5.17 6.44 11.28
C SER A 51 -6.11 7.12 10.29
N ASN A 52 -5.61 8.08 9.51
CA ASN A 52 -6.36 8.84 8.51
C ASN A 52 -6.11 8.36 7.06
N ALA A 53 -5.54 7.17 6.88
CA ALA A 53 -5.28 6.59 5.56
C ALA A 53 -5.46 5.05 5.58
N VAL A 54 -6.50 4.59 6.28
CA VAL A 54 -6.93 3.20 6.28
C VAL A 54 -7.76 2.98 5.02
N CYS A 55 -7.24 2.20 4.07
CA CYS A 55 -7.88 1.94 2.78
C CYS A 55 -9.24 1.25 2.96
N THR A 56 -9.40 0.42 3.98
CA THR A 56 -10.64 -0.33 4.23
C THR A 56 -11.77 0.49 4.85
N ASP A 57 -11.52 1.76 5.18
CA ASP A 57 -12.43 2.66 5.88
C ASP A 57 -12.83 3.80 4.94
N ASP A 58 -14.11 3.83 4.57
CA ASP A 58 -14.70 4.79 3.62
C ASP A 58 -14.66 6.23 4.12
N THR A 59 -14.55 6.44 5.44
CA THR A 59 -14.46 7.78 6.04
C THR A 59 -13.16 8.51 5.72
N ASN A 60 -12.12 7.78 5.26
CA ASN A 60 -10.84 8.37 4.84
C ASN A 60 -10.86 8.93 3.41
N HIS A 61 -12.01 8.90 2.73
CA HIS A 61 -12.18 9.52 1.43
C HIS A 61 -12.02 11.07 1.50
N SER A 62 -11.33 11.66 0.53
CA SER A 62 -11.09 13.11 0.46
C SER A 62 -11.30 13.63 -0.97
N ALA A 63 -11.39 14.95 -1.15
CA ALA A 63 -11.50 15.55 -2.49
C ALA A 63 -10.28 15.22 -3.39
N LEU A 64 -9.10 15.02 -2.78
CA LEU A 64 -7.86 14.68 -3.48
C LEU A 64 -7.77 13.18 -3.86
N THR A 65 -8.65 12.35 -3.31
CA THR A 65 -8.69 10.91 -3.58
C THR A 65 -8.94 10.65 -5.08
N ASN A 66 -9.85 11.41 -5.70
CA ASN A 66 -10.12 11.31 -7.13
C ASN A 66 -8.91 11.65 -8.02
N MET A 67 -8.04 12.56 -7.57
CA MET A 67 -6.86 12.98 -8.33
C MET A 67 -5.90 11.82 -8.61
N PHE A 68 -5.85 10.83 -7.72
CA PHE A 68 -4.99 9.67 -7.85
C PHE A 68 -5.73 8.38 -8.21
N GLY A 69 -7.05 8.49 -8.44
CA GLY A 69 -7.91 7.33 -8.59
C GLY A 69 -8.00 6.47 -7.32
N ASP A 70 -7.68 7.04 -6.16
CA ASP A 70 -7.79 6.35 -4.88
C ASP A 70 -9.27 5.94 -4.64
N ALA A 71 -9.48 4.86 -3.90
CA ALA A 71 -10.78 4.39 -3.46
C ALA A 71 -10.66 3.82 -2.04
N PHE A 72 -11.63 4.13 -1.19
CA PHE A 72 -11.69 3.70 0.20
C PHE A 72 -12.97 2.89 0.45
N GLY A 73 -12.86 1.80 1.20
CA GLY A 73 -13.95 0.88 1.49
C GLY A 73 -13.47 -0.55 1.72
N SER A 74 -14.34 -1.45 2.16
CA SER A 74 -13.97 -2.80 2.63
C SER A 74 -13.13 -3.63 1.64
N ALA A 75 -13.35 -3.46 0.33
CA ALA A 75 -12.61 -4.14 -0.74
C ALA A 75 -11.30 -3.41 -1.15
N SER A 76 -11.04 -2.22 -0.62
CA SER A 76 -9.85 -1.45 -0.97
C SER A 76 -8.59 -1.93 -0.26
N ARG A 77 -7.47 -1.92 -0.97
CA ARG A 77 -6.15 -2.28 -0.50
C ARG A 77 -5.11 -1.26 -0.93
N CYS A 78 -3.99 -1.22 -0.22
CA CYS A 78 -2.86 -0.37 -0.52
C CYS A 78 -1.95 -0.99 -1.59
N PHE A 79 -1.60 -0.18 -2.58
CA PHE A 79 -0.71 -0.52 -3.68
C PHE A 79 0.40 0.51 -3.82
N TYR A 80 1.54 0.07 -4.36
CA TYR A 80 2.58 1.00 -4.80
C TYR A 80 2.19 1.54 -6.16
N SER A 81 2.12 2.86 -6.28
CA SER A 81 1.68 3.53 -7.49
C SER A 81 2.09 5.00 -7.48
N ASN A 82 2.36 5.55 -8.65
CA ASN A 82 2.52 6.99 -8.88
C ASN A 82 1.40 7.53 -9.79
N LEU A 83 0.24 6.87 -9.78
CA LEU A 83 -0.90 7.20 -10.62
C LEU A 83 -1.44 8.57 -10.26
N ILE A 84 -1.65 9.42 -11.26
CA ILE A 84 -2.11 10.79 -11.08
C ILE A 84 -2.92 11.23 -12.30
N SER A 85 -3.91 12.07 -12.07
CA SER A 85 -4.72 12.68 -13.12
C SER A 85 -3.86 13.55 -14.04
N ASN A 86 -4.17 13.54 -15.34
CA ASN A 86 -3.47 14.31 -16.38
C ASN A 86 -3.56 15.84 -16.18
N SER A 87 -4.49 16.31 -15.35
CA SER A 87 -4.68 17.74 -15.07
C SER A 87 -3.73 18.29 -14.02
N PHE A 88 -2.88 17.45 -13.42
CA PHE A 88 -2.00 17.83 -12.33
C PHE A 88 -0.56 17.40 -12.59
N PHE A 89 0.39 18.17 -12.06
CA PHE A 89 1.81 17.86 -12.10
C PHE A 89 2.27 17.10 -10.84
N ILE A 90 3.36 16.36 -11.02
CA ILE A 90 3.90 15.31 -10.16
C ILE A 90 3.81 15.63 -8.66
N LEU A 91 3.00 14.85 -7.94
CA LEU A 91 3.10 14.70 -6.48
C LEU A 91 3.85 13.42 -6.17
N ASN A 92 4.79 13.48 -5.23
CA ASN A 92 5.58 12.33 -4.76
C ASN A 92 4.76 11.43 -3.82
N LYS A 93 3.53 11.07 -4.21
CA LYS A 93 2.75 10.04 -3.53
C LYS A 93 3.02 8.72 -4.27
N THR A 94 3.59 7.76 -3.55
CA THR A 94 4.04 6.47 -4.12
C THR A 94 3.18 5.30 -3.66
N MET A 95 2.11 5.57 -2.89
CA MET A 95 1.17 4.57 -2.43
C MET A 95 -0.25 5.09 -2.50
N HIS A 96 -1.14 4.24 -2.97
CA HIS A 96 -2.54 4.55 -3.24
C HIS A 96 -3.44 3.42 -2.75
N CYS A 97 -4.68 3.76 -2.40
CA CYS A 97 -5.71 2.78 -2.06
C CYS A 97 -6.53 2.52 -3.32
N PHE A 98 -6.62 1.27 -3.77
CA PHE A 98 -7.50 0.90 -4.89
C PHE A 98 -8.45 -0.20 -4.44
N GLU A 99 -9.69 -0.14 -4.93
CA GLU A 99 -10.61 -1.26 -4.80
C GLU A 99 -10.04 -2.46 -5.56
N ALA A 100 -9.97 -3.60 -4.88
CA ALA A 100 -9.35 -4.82 -5.38
C ALA A 100 -10.37 -5.96 -5.37
N THR A 101 -10.50 -6.65 -6.50
CA THR A 101 -11.35 -7.82 -6.66
C THR A 101 -10.56 -8.95 -7.30
N CYS A 102 -11.00 -10.19 -7.07
CA CYS A 102 -10.30 -11.38 -7.56
C CYS A 102 -11.22 -12.14 -8.49
N THR A 103 -10.71 -12.54 -9.65
CA THR A 103 -11.42 -13.44 -10.54
C THR A 103 -11.40 -14.87 -10.00
N GLN A 104 -12.29 -15.72 -10.50
CA GLN A 104 -12.29 -17.15 -10.17
C GLN A 104 -10.99 -17.86 -10.55
N THR A 105 -10.23 -17.32 -11.51
CA THR A 105 -8.94 -17.86 -11.96
C THR A 105 -7.76 -17.33 -11.13
N GLY A 106 -8.01 -16.56 -10.07
CA GLY A 106 -6.96 -16.01 -9.20
C GLY A 106 -6.26 -14.76 -9.77
N GLN A 107 -6.85 -14.09 -10.77
CA GLN A 107 -6.32 -12.82 -11.26
C GLN A 107 -6.85 -11.67 -10.40
N LEU A 108 -5.96 -10.75 -10.03
CA LEU A 108 -6.31 -9.52 -9.34
C LEU A 108 -6.78 -8.45 -10.33
N LEU A 109 -7.92 -7.82 -10.05
CA LEU A 109 -8.49 -6.71 -10.81
C LEU A 109 -8.64 -5.49 -9.91
N LEU A 110 -8.08 -4.37 -10.34
CA LEU A 110 -8.22 -3.09 -9.64
C LEU A 110 -9.35 -2.28 -10.27
N ARG A 111 -10.07 -1.52 -9.46
CA ARG A 111 -11.12 -0.62 -9.95
C ARG A 111 -10.74 0.82 -9.67
N ILE A 112 -10.53 1.59 -10.74
CA ILE A 112 -9.96 2.94 -10.72
C ILE A 112 -10.89 3.86 -11.48
N GLN A 113 -11.50 4.83 -10.79
CA GLN A 113 -12.52 5.72 -11.35
C GLN A 113 -13.60 4.98 -12.17
N GLY A 114 -14.01 3.80 -11.69
CA GLY A 114 -15.03 2.95 -12.33
C GLY A 114 -14.51 2.07 -13.48
N GLN A 115 -13.23 2.16 -13.86
CA GLN A 115 -12.61 1.32 -14.88
C GLN A 115 -11.86 0.14 -14.25
N ASN A 116 -11.91 -1.02 -14.90
CA ASN A 116 -11.17 -2.20 -14.45
C ASN A 116 -9.76 -2.17 -15.03
N VAL A 117 -8.77 -2.32 -14.16
CA VAL A 117 -7.35 -2.31 -14.48
C VAL A 117 -6.78 -3.66 -14.04
N PRO A 118 -6.51 -4.58 -14.99
CA PRO A 118 -6.08 -5.93 -14.64
C PRO A 118 -4.62 -5.99 -14.22
N CYS A 119 -4.33 -6.74 -13.16
CA CYS A 119 -2.98 -7.17 -12.81
C CYS A 119 -2.56 -8.39 -13.67
N PRO A 120 -1.28 -8.84 -13.59
CA PRO A 120 -0.81 -9.97 -14.38
C PRO A 120 -1.73 -11.20 -14.28
N VAL A 121 -2.10 -11.75 -15.45
CA VAL A 121 -3.06 -12.87 -15.57
C VAL A 121 -2.60 -14.13 -14.83
N ASN A 122 -1.29 -14.32 -14.70
CA ASN A 122 -0.70 -15.43 -13.96
C ASN A 122 -0.77 -15.28 -12.42
N GLY A 123 -1.38 -14.20 -11.92
CA GLY A 123 -1.51 -13.94 -10.48
C GLY A 123 -0.20 -13.58 -9.77
N GLN A 124 0.91 -13.44 -10.51
CA GLN A 124 2.20 -13.04 -9.95
C GLN A 124 2.29 -11.53 -9.77
N SER A 125 3.23 -11.08 -8.95
CA SER A 125 3.55 -9.67 -8.84
C SER A 125 4.02 -9.10 -10.18
N GLY A 126 3.64 -7.86 -10.47
CA GLY A 126 4.04 -7.19 -11.71
C GLY A 126 3.34 -5.85 -11.87
N MET A 127 3.34 -5.32 -13.10
CA MET A 127 2.63 -4.07 -13.40
C MET A 127 1.20 -4.35 -13.81
N ALA A 128 0.28 -3.47 -13.39
CA ALA A 128 -1.08 -3.48 -13.90
C ALA A 128 -1.12 -3.01 -15.37
N ASP A 129 -2.08 -3.52 -16.15
CA ASP A 129 -2.32 -3.07 -17.51
C ASP A 129 -3.11 -1.75 -17.51
N MET A 130 -2.39 -0.67 -17.81
CA MET A 130 -2.91 0.69 -17.82
C MET A 130 -3.42 1.13 -19.21
N ALA A 131 -3.36 0.28 -20.24
CA ALA A 131 -3.59 0.69 -21.63
C ALA A 131 -4.98 1.28 -21.88
N HIS A 132 -5.97 0.83 -21.12
CA HIS A 132 -7.35 1.26 -21.25
C HIS A 132 -7.72 2.43 -20.32
N LEU A 133 -6.85 2.78 -19.36
CA LEU A 133 -7.13 3.82 -18.38
C LEU A 133 -7.03 5.21 -19.02
N ARG A 134 -8.11 5.99 -18.95
CA ARG A 134 -8.16 7.36 -19.50
C ARG A 134 -8.18 8.42 -18.42
N GLY A 135 -7.50 9.54 -18.66
CA GLY A 135 -7.50 10.70 -17.76
C GLY A 135 -6.50 10.63 -16.61
N LEU A 136 -5.79 9.51 -16.45
CA LEU A 136 -4.68 9.33 -15.52
C LEU A 136 -3.44 8.80 -16.26
N HIS A 137 -2.27 9.06 -15.67
CA HIS A 137 -0.99 8.53 -16.12
C HIS A 137 -0.16 8.07 -14.92
N GLY A 138 0.85 7.24 -15.16
CA GLY A 138 1.68 6.62 -14.13
C GLY A 138 1.62 5.11 -14.22
N SER A 139 1.88 4.45 -13.10
CA SER A 139 2.02 3.00 -13.00
C SER A 139 1.46 2.50 -11.67
N ILE A 140 1.09 1.22 -11.65
CA ILE A 140 0.65 0.51 -10.46
C ILE A 140 1.39 -0.82 -10.41
N THR A 141 2.02 -1.09 -9.28
CA THR A 141 2.66 -2.37 -9.02
C THR A 141 1.71 -3.26 -8.22
N CYS A 142 1.27 -4.34 -8.87
CA CYS A 142 0.46 -5.38 -8.28
C CYS A 142 1.34 -6.34 -7.46
N PRO A 143 0.93 -6.72 -6.24
CA PRO A 143 1.49 -7.86 -5.55
C PRO A 143 1.08 -9.17 -6.22
N ALA A 144 1.58 -10.29 -5.67
CA ALA A 144 0.98 -11.58 -5.96
C ALA A 144 -0.51 -11.56 -5.55
N ALA A 145 -1.36 -12.17 -6.36
CA ALA A 145 -2.79 -12.25 -6.08
C ALA A 145 -3.06 -12.94 -4.74
N SER A 146 -2.24 -13.93 -4.36
CA SER A 146 -2.32 -14.61 -3.05
C SER A 146 -2.21 -13.67 -1.84
N ASP A 147 -1.52 -12.54 -1.97
CA ASP A 147 -1.39 -11.56 -0.88
C ASP A 147 -2.71 -10.84 -0.57
N ILE A 148 -3.68 -10.88 -1.50
CA ILE A 148 -4.96 -10.17 -1.42
C ILE A 148 -6.16 -11.14 -1.52
N CYS A 149 -6.11 -12.11 -2.42
CA CYS A 149 -7.22 -12.98 -2.81
C CYS A 149 -7.39 -14.22 -1.92
N ASP A 150 -6.32 -14.70 -1.28
CA ASP A 150 -6.36 -15.92 -0.45
C ASP A 150 -6.71 -15.61 1.02
N ARG A 151 -7.46 -14.53 1.28
CA ARG A 151 -7.85 -14.07 2.62
C ARG A 151 -9.35 -14.15 2.84
#